data_AF-A0A7I9VJS0-F1
#
_entry.id   AF-A0A7I9VJS0-F1
#
_cell.length_a   1.000
_cell.length_b   1.000
_cell.length_c   1.000
_cell.angle_alpha   90.00
_cell.angle_beta   90.00
_cell.angle_gamma   90.00
#
_symmetry.space_group_name_H-M   'P 1'
#
loop_
_entity.id
_entity.type
_entity.pdbx_description
1 polymer ?
#
loop_
_entity_poly.entity_id
_entity_poly.type
_entity_poly.pdbx_seq_one_letter_code
_entity_poly.pdbx_strand_id
1 'polypeptide(L)'
;MDAKLLIAEVAKRHGILLDANDPVLVTVTLNELVLEEYLRRLSAAVEQGERRAVAASERQLAMAKQAAGEIVTRTAAYVADQVRAAAAEARSEIEQRVAGAATSVRADASAAARHRNLAFVFMMASALASALALSGVAM
;
A
#
# COMPACT_ATOMS: atom_id res chain seq x y z
N MET A 1 36.44 -38.44 -29.79
CA MET A 1 35.76 -39.47 -30.62
C MET A 1 36.75 -40.60 -30.92
N ASP A 2 36.37 -41.87 -31.13
CA ASP A 2 37.34 -42.92 -31.49
C ASP A 2 37.79 -42.75 -32.95
N ALA A 3 39.09 -42.46 -33.16
CA ALA A 3 39.67 -42.22 -34.48
C ALA A 3 39.42 -43.37 -35.46
N LYS A 4 39.34 -44.62 -34.98
CA LYS A 4 39.07 -45.78 -35.83
C LYS A 4 37.66 -45.77 -36.41
N LEU A 5 36.68 -45.33 -35.62
CA LEU A 5 35.30 -45.18 -36.07
C LEU A 5 35.18 -44.07 -37.12
N LEU A 6 35.92 -42.97 -36.94
CA LEU A 6 35.93 -41.87 -37.90
C LEU A 6 36.51 -42.32 -39.26
N ILE A 7 37.65 -43.03 -39.24
CA ILE A 7 38.30 -43.56 -40.45
C ILE A 7 37.35 -44.51 -41.20
N ALA A 8 36.70 -45.44 -40.48
CA ALA A 8 35.77 -46.39 -41.07
C ALA A 8 34.54 -45.69 -41.70
N GLU A 9 34.02 -44.65 -41.04
CA GLU A 9 32.86 -43.91 -41.52
C GLU A 9 33.20 -43.06 -42.76
N VAL A 10 34.39 -42.44 -42.80
CA VAL A 10 34.87 -41.69 -43.98
C VAL A 10 35.05 -42.62 -45.18
N ALA A 11 35.66 -43.80 -44.97
CA ALA A 11 35.81 -44.80 -46.02
C ALA A 11 34.45 -45.26 -46.56
N LYS A 12 33.48 -45.50 -45.67
CA LYS A 12 32.13 -45.93 -46.06
C LYS A 12 31.35 -44.87 -46.82
N ARG A 13 31.39 -43.60 -46.39
CA ARG A 13 30.57 -42.51 -46.97
C ARG A 13 31.17 -41.89 -48.21
N HIS A 14 32.50 -41.81 -48.27
CA HIS A 14 33.20 -41.04 -49.29
C HIS A 14 34.15 -41.89 -50.15
N GLY A 15 34.32 -43.18 -49.85
CA GLY A 15 35.20 -44.07 -50.59
C GLY A 15 36.69 -43.76 -50.41
N ILE A 16 37.03 -42.96 -49.40
CA ILE A 16 38.41 -42.51 -49.12
C ILE A 16 38.99 -43.35 -47.99
N LEU A 17 40.07 -44.08 -48.28
CA LEU A 17 40.84 -44.80 -47.27
C LEU A 17 41.83 -43.85 -46.61
N LEU A 18 41.64 -43.58 -45.32
CA LEU A 18 42.56 -42.82 -44.49
C LEU A 18 43.44 -43.78 -43.70
N ASP A 19 44.75 -43.50 -43.65
CA ASP A 19 45.68 -44.20 -42.75
C ASP A 19 45.72 -43.50 -41.38
N ALA A 20 46.15 -44.22 -40.33
CA ALA A 20 46.27 -43.68 -38.98
C ALA A 20 47.27 -42.52 -38.88
N ASN A 21 48.23 -42.44 -39.81
CA ASN A 21 49.22 -41.36 -39.90
C ASN A 21 48.81 -40.25 -40.87
N ASP A 22 47.58 -40.24 -41.37
CA ASP A 22 47.12 -39.24 -42.33
C ASP A 22 47.05 -37.84 -41.67
N PRO A 23 47.70 -36.80 -42.25
CA PRO A 23 47.66 -35.44 -41.74
C PRO A 23 46.25 -34.85 -41.58
N VAL A 24 45.26 -35.33 -42.33
CA VAL A 24 43.86 -34.91 -42.17
C VAL A 24 43.34 -35.28 -40.78
N LEU A 25 43.70 -36.46 -40.25
CA LEU A 25 43.27 -36.87 -38.91
C LEU A 25 43.86 -35.97 -37.82
N VAL A 26 45.13 -35.55 -37.98
CA VAL A 26 45.77 -34.58 -37.08
C VAL A 26 45.00 -33.25 -37.08
N THR A 27 44.54 -32.80 -38.25
CA THR A 27 43.74 -31.58 -38.38
C THR A 27 42.39 -31.69 -37.68
N VAL A 28 41.72 -32.85 -37.80
CA VAL A 28 40.46 -33.13 -37.08
C VAL A 28 40.68 -33.14 -35.58
N THR A 29 41.73 -33.78 -35.09
CA THR A 29 42.07 -33.80 -33.65
C THR A 29 42.37 -32.39 -33.13
N LEU A 30 43.10 -31.56 -33.89
CA LEU A 30 43.33 -30.17 -33.52
C LEU A 30 42.01 -29.38 -33.41
N ASN A 31 41.08 -29.58 -34.34
CA ASN A 31 39.75 -28.98 -34.26
C ASN A 31 38.97 -29.47 -33.03
N GLU A 32 39.00 -30.76 -32.72
CA GLU A 32 38.37 -31.32 -31.52
C GLU A 32 38.91 -30.65 -30.26
N LEU A 33 40.23 -30.56 -30.10
CA LEU A 33 40.87 -29.92 -28.94
C LEU A 33 40.52 -28.44 -28.80
N VAL A 34 40.51 -27.71 -29.92
CA VAL A 34 40.13 -26.29 -29.94
C VAL A 34 38.66 -26.12 -29.57
N LEU A 35 37.77 -26.95 -30.10
CA LEU A 35 36.35 -26.92 -29.78
C LEU A 35 36.09 -27.28 -28.31
N GLU A 36 36.77 -28.29 -27.77
CA GLU A 36 36.68 -28.67 -26.35
C GLU A 36 37.13 -27.54 -25.43
N GLU A 37 38.19 -26.82 -25.78
CA GLU A 37 38.63 -25.63 -25.04
C GLU A 37 37.58 -24.52 -25.08
N TYR A 38 37.00 -24.22 -26.24
CA TYR A 38 35.93 -23.22 -26.34
C TYR A 38 34.66 -23.63 -25.59
N LEU A 39 34.28 -24.91 -25.64
CA LEU A 39 33.16 -25.44 -24.87
C LEU A 39 33.40 -25.29 -23.37
N ARG A 40 34.59 -25.62 -22.87
CA ARG A 40 34.94 -25.41 -21.46
C ARG A 40 34.85 -23.93 -21.06
N ARG A 41 35.36 -23.02 -21.89
CA ARG A 41 35.24 -21.57 -21.65
C ARG A 41 33.80 -21.08 -21.66
N LEU A 42 32.99 -21.58 -22.59
CA LEU A 42 31.57 -21.24 -22.68
C LEU A 42 30.82 -21.74 -21.44
N SER A 43 31.02 -22.98 -21.03
CA SER A 43 30.43 -23.53 -19.81
C SER A 43 30.79 -22.71 -18.58
N ALA A 44 32.06 -22.33 -18.43
CA ALA A 44 32.50 -21.47 -17.33
C ALA A 44 31.84 -20.08 -17.37
N ALA A 45 31.67 -19.49 -18.56
CA ALA A 45 30.99 -18.22 -18.72
C ALA A 45 29.50 -18.31 -18.39
N VAL A 46 28.84 -19.41 -18.76
CA VAL A 46 27.43 -19.67 -18.40
C VAL A 46 27.27 -19.81 -16.90
N GLU A 47 28.09 -20.64 -16.24
CA GLU A 47 28.06 -20.78 -14.78
C GLU A 47 28.30 -19.44 -14.07
N GLN A 48 29.22 -18.62 -14.57
CA GLN A 48 29.46 -17.28 -14.04
C GLN A 48 28.23 -16.37 -14.24
N GLY A 49 27.58 -16.46 -15.40
CA GLY A 49 26.34 -15.75 -15.71
C GLY A 49 25.21 -16.12 -14.76
N GLU A 50 25.00 -17.41 -14.52
CA GLU A 50 23.99 -17.93 -13.59
C GLU A 50 24.23 -17.43 -12.16
N ARG A 51 25.48 -17.50 -11.67
CA ARG A 51 25.83 -16.96 -10.34
C ARG A 51 25.54 -15.47 -10.22
N ARG A 52 25.85 -14.69 -11.25
CA ARG A 52 25.56 -13.25 -11.30
C ARG A 52 24.05 -12.99 -11.33
N ALA A 53 23.29 -13.79 -12.07
CA ALA A 53 21.83 -13.68 -12.15
C ALA A 53 21.19 -13.98 -10.79
N VAL A 54 21.60 -15.04 -10.10
CA VAL A 54 21.12 -15.36 -8.74
C VAL A 54 21.41 -14.21 -7.78
N ALA A 55 22.65 -13.71 -7.75
CA ALA A 55 23.03 -12.59 -6.89
C ALA A 55 22.30 -11.26 -7.26
N ALA A 56 21.91 -11.07 -8.51
CA ALA A 56 21.10 -9.92 -8.92
C ALA A 56 19.65 -10.07 -8.44
N SER A 57 19.07 -11.26 -8.59
CA SER A 57 17.71 -11.58 -8.11
C SER A 57 17.59 -11.44 -6.59
N GLU A 58 18.58 -11.92 -5.82
CA GLU A 58 18.62 -11.74 -4.36
C GLU A 58 18.64 -10.26 -3.96
N ARG A 59 19.46 -9.45 -4.65
CA ARG A 59 19.52 -7.99 -4.43
C ARG A 59 18.19 -7.32 -4.76
N GLN A 60 17.58 -7.67 -5.88
CA GLN A 60 16.27 -7.14 -6.27
C GLN A 60 15.18 -7.51 -5.27
N LEU A 61 15.19 -8.75 -4.76
CA LEU A 61 14.25 -9.18 -3.73
C LEU A 61 14.44 -8.41 -2.42
N ALA A 62 15.69 -8.16 -2.01
CA ALA A 62 15.98 -7.36 -0.82
C ALA A 62 15.48 -5.91 -0.97
N MET A 63 15.75 -5.28 -2.13
CA MET A 63 15.26 -3.93 -2.43
C MET A 63 13.73 -3.88 -2.46
N ALA A 64 13.07 -4.88 -3.05
CA ALA A 64 11.62 -4.96 -3.08
C ALA A 64 11.02 -5.09 -1.68
N LYS A 65 11.62 -5.91 -0.80
CA LYS A 65 11.20 -6.03 0.60
C LYS A 65 11.34 -4.71 1.36
N GLN A 66 12.45 -3.99 1.16
CA GLN A 66 12.64 -2.67 1.78
C GLN A 66 11.58 -1.67 1.30
N ALA A 67 11.39 -1.55 -0.02
CA ALA A 67 10.41 -0.64 -0.59
C ALA A 67 8.98 -0.98 -0.12
N ALA A 68 8.62 -2.26 -0.06
CA ALA A 68 7.33 -2.70 0.48
C ALA A 68 7.19 -2.31 1.96
N GLY A 69 8.24 -2.48 2.76
CA GLY A 69 8.26 -2.04 4.16
C GLY A 69 8.00 -0.55 4.30
N GLU A 70 8.70 0.28 3.52
CA GLU A 70 8.51 1.74 3.52
C GLU A 70 7.09 2.14 3.09
N ILE A 71 6.53 1.49 2.06
CA ILE A 71 5.16 1.75 1.59
C ILE A 71 4.16 1.42 2.70
N VAL A 72 4.28 0.25 3.34
CA VAL A 72 3.38 -0.17 4.42
C VAL A 72 3.46 0.81 5.59
N THR A 73 4.67 1.16 6.04
CA THR A 73 4.84 2.11 7.15
C THR A 73 4.28 3.49 6.82
N ARG A 74 4.56 4.02 5.62
CA ARG A 74 4.04 5.34 5.21
C ARG A 74 2.53 5.33 5.06
N THR A 75 1.97 4.26 4.51
CA THR A 75 0.51 4.12 4.36
C THR A 75 -0.16 4.01 5.73
N ALA A 76 0.42 3.23 6.65
CA ALA A 76 -0.09 3.11 8.01
C ALA A 76 -0.06 4.45 8.76
N ALA A 77 1.04 5.20 8.65
CA ALA A 77 1.16 6.54 9.22
C ALA A 77 0.11 7.50 8.62
N TYR A 78 -0.01 7.52 7.30
CA TYR A 78 -1.00 8.34 6.60
C TYR A 78 -2.43 8.02 7.05
N VAL A 79 -2.81 6.73 7.10
CA VAL A 79 -4.14 6.31 7.58
C VAL A 79 -4.37 6.73 9.03
N ALA A 80 -3.37 6.56 9.91
CA ALA A 80 -3.47 6.98 11.30
C ALA A 80 -3.71 8.50 11.43
N ASP A 81 -3.02 9.31 10.64
CA ASP A 81 -3.19 10.75 10.64
C ASP A 81 -4.56 11.16 10.08
N GLN A 82 -5.03 10.51 9.00
CA GLN A 82 -6.38 10.74 8.47
C GLN A 82 -7.47 10.37 9.47
N VAL A 83 -7.33 9.26 10.20
CA VAL A 83 -8.29 8.87 11.25
C VAL A 83 -8.28 9.87 12.40
N ARG A 84 -7.11 10.35 12.83
CA ARG A 84 -7.00 11.39 13.86
C ARG A 84 -7.65 12.69 13.43
N ALA A 85 -7.42 13.12 12.18
CA ALA A 85 -8.02 14.33 11.63
C ALA A 85 -9.55 14.21 11.60
N ALA A 86 -10.08 13.09 11.08
CA ALA A 86 -11.53 12.83 11.05
C ALA A 86 -12.14 12.77 12.46
N ALA A 87 -11.45 12.17 13.43
CA ALA A 87 -11.91 12.13 14.82
C ALA A 87 -11.92 13.53 15.47
N ALA A 88 -10.93 14.36 15.18
CA ALA A 88 -10.87 15.74 15.66
C ALA A 88 -12.00 16.59 15.07
N GLU A 89 -12.28 16.42 13.77
CA GLU A 89 -13.38 17.09 13.08
C GLU A 89 -14.74 16.67 13.65
N ALA A 90 -14.97 15.36 13.80
CA ALA A 90 -16.19 14.83 14.41
C ALA A 90 -16.40 15.34 15.85
N ARG A 91 -15.33 15.42 16.64
CA ARG A 91 -15.38 15.99 17.99
C ARG A 91 -15.78 17.47 17.96
N SER A 92 -15.17 18.26 17.10
CA SER A 92 -15.50 19.68 16.93
C SER A 92 -16.97 19.86 16.53
N GLU A 93 -17.47 19.04 15.62
CA GLU A 93 -18.87 19.08 15.20
C GLU A 93 -19.83 18.74 16.34
N ILE A 94 -19.51 17.72 17.15
CA ILE A 94 -20.29 17.36 18.34
C ILE A 94 -20.28 18.51 19.35
N GLU A 95 -19.12 19.10 19.65
CA GLU A 95 -19.00 20.22 20.59
C GLU A 95 -19.81 21.43 20.13
N GLN A 96 -19.79 21.76 18.83
CA GLN A 96 -20.63 22.82 18.25
C GLN A 96 -22.12 22.52 18.38
N ARG A 97 -22.54 21.29 18.09
CA ARG A 97 -23.96 20.87 18.21
C ARG A 97 -24.42 20.90 19.66
N VAL A 98 -23.58 20.46 20.61
CA VAL A 98 -23.88 20.50 22.05
C VAL A 98 -23.96 21.95 22.55
N ALA A 99 -23.01 22.80 22.16
CA ALA A 99 -23.05 24.22 22.50
C ALA A 99 -24.31 24.91 21.94
N GLY A 100 -24.64 24.64 20.67
CA GLY A 100 -25.87 25.12 20.03
C GLY A 100 -27.12 24.68 20.78
N ALA A 101 -27.23 23.39 21.11
CA ALA A 101 -28.35 22.85 21.88
C ALA A 101 -28.44 23.45 23.30
N ALA A 102 -27.31 23.68 23.97
CA ALA A 102 -27.30 24.33 25.28
C ALA A 102 -27.79 25.78 25.20
N THR A 103 -27.44 26.51 24.13
CA THR A 103 -27.93 27.87 23.92
C THR A 103 -29.42 27.92 23.60
N SER A 104 -29.95 26.98 22.80
CA SER A 104 -31.39 26.92 22.50
C SER A 104 -32.19 26.55 23.75
N VAL A 105 -31.75 25.56 24.53
CA VAL A 105 -32.39 25.20 25.81
C VAL A 105 -32.41 26.39 26.79
N ARG A 106 -31.32 27.16 26.86
CA ARG A 106 -31.26 28.35 27.72
C ARG A 106 -32.17 29.47 27.20
N ALA A 107 -32.27 29.64 25.89
CA ALA A 107 -33.19 30.59 25.27
C ALA A 107 -34.64 30.21 25.57
N ASP A 108 -35.01 28.94 25.41
CA ASP A 108 -36.34 28.42 25.69
C ASP A 108 -36.71 28.53 27.17
N ALA A 109 -35.79 28.19 28.07
CA ALA A 109 -35.97 28.37 29.51
C ALA A 109 -36.17 29.86 29.89
N SER A 110 -35.44 30.77 29.24
CA SER A 110 -35.59 32.20 29.48
C SER A 110 -36.91 32.76 28.91
N ALA A 111 -37.37 32.26 27.77
CA ALA A 111 -38.67 32.60 27.19
C ALA A 111 -39.81 32.10 28.08
N ALA A 112 -39.73 30.85 28.56
CA ALA A 112 -40.68 30.29 29.51
C ALA A 112 -40.74 31.09 30.82
N ALA A 113 -39.59 31.53 31.34
CA ALA A 113 -39.53 32.38 32.53
C ALA A 113 -40.18 33.76 32.32
N ARG A 114 -40.00 34.37 31.14
CA ARG A 114 -40.67 35.64 30.78
C ARG A 114 -42.18 35.47 30.69
N HIS A 115 -42.66 34.40 30.05
CA HIS A 115 -44.09 34.10 30.01
C HIS A 115 -44.68 33.91 31.41
N ARG A 116 -43.97 33.23 32.31
CA ARG A 116 -44.41 33.02 33.69
C ARG A 116 -44.48 34.33 34.48
N ASN A 117 -43.51 35.23 34.32
CA ASN A 117 -43.51 36.53 34.99
C ASN A 117 -44.59 37.46 34.45
N LEU A 118 -44.81 37.50 33.12
CA LEU A 118 -45.90 38.27 32.53
C LEU A 118 -47.26 37.72 32.96
N ALA A 119 -47.45 36.40 32.96
CA ALA A 119 -48.67 35.78 33.44
C ALA A 119 -48.96 36.12 34.92
N PHE A 120 -47.92 36.10 35.77
CA PHE A 120 -48.04 36.49 37.17
C PHE A 120 -48.41 37.97 37.34
N VAL A 121 -47.80 38.87 36.56
CA VAL A 121 -48.13 40.30 36.57
C VAL A 121 -49.56 40.55 36.11
N PHE A 122 -50.01 39.90 35.04
CA PHE A 122 -51.40 40.01 34.58
C PHE A 122 -52.40 39.43 35.59
N MET A 123 -52.05 38.34 36.26
CA MET A 123 -52.88 37.74 37.33
C MET A 123 -52.98 38.68 38.55
N MET A 124 -51.89 39.32 38.95
CA MET A 124 -51.91 40.30 40.05
C MET A 124 -52.69 41.56 39.66
N ALA A 125 -52.56 42.03 38.42
CA ALA A 125 -53.31 43.18 37.93
C ALA A 125 -54.82 42.90 37.88
N SER A 126 -55.25 41.71 37.46
CA SER A 126 -56.66 41.33 37.45
C SER A 126 -57.22 41.14 38.87
N ALA A 127 -56.43 40.59 39.80
CA ALA A 127 -56.79 40.50 41.21
C ALA A 127 -57.00 41.89 41.85
N LEU A 128 -56.12 42.86 41.56
CA LEU A 128 -56.27 44.23 42.04
C LEU A 128 -57.50 44.93 41.44
N ALA A 129 -57.76 44.75 40.14
CA ALA A 129 -58.94 45.30 39.49
C ALA A 129 -60.25 44.73 40.08
N SER A 130 -60.23 43.45 40.47
CA SER A 130 -61.38 42.78 41.10
C SER A 130 -61.62 43.27 42.53
N ALA A 131 -60.55 43.55 43.29
CA ALA A 131 -60.64 44.12 44.63
C ALA A 131 -61.18 45.56 44.61
N LEU A 132 -60.76 46.37 43.63
CA LEU A 132 -61.29 47.73 43.43
C LEU A 132 -62.77 47.73 43.02
N ALA A 133 -63.18 46.78 42.18
CA ALA A 133 -64.59 46.62 41.80
C ALA A 133 -65.47 46.22 42.99
N LEU A 134 -64.97 45.41 43.94
CA LEU A 134 -65.71 45.08 45.15
C LEU A 134 -65.80 46.26 46.15
N SER A 135 -64.76 47.10 46.24
CA SER A 135 -64.79 48.30 47.10
C SER A 135 -65.66 49.43 46.55
N GLY A 136 -65.90 49.47 45.23
CA GLY A 136 -66.75 50.48 44.58
C GLY A 136 -68.25 50.16 44.63
N VAL A 137 -68.64 48.93 44.99
CA VAL A 137 -70.06 48.51 45.09
C VAL A 137 -70.60 48.62 46.53
N ALA A 138 -69.74 48.94 47.50
CA ALA A 138 -70.11 49.06 48.92
C ALA A 138 -70.26 50.51 49.43
N MET A 139 -70.37 51.50 48.53
CA MET A 139 -70.62 52.91 48.86
C MET A 139 -71.97 53.39 48.33
#